data_AF-M1MLW7-F1
#
_entry.id   AF-M1MLW7-F1
#
_cell.length_a   1.000
_cell.length_b   1.000
_cell.length_c   1.000
_cell.angle_alpha   90.00
_cell.angle_beta   90.00
_cell.angle_gamma   90.00
#
_symmetry.space_group_name_H-M   'P 1'
#
loop_
_entity.id
_entity.type
_entity.pdbx_description
1 polymer ?
#
loop_
_entity_poly.entity_id
_entity_poly.type
_entity_poly.pdbx_seq_one_letter_code
_entity_poly.pdbx_strand_id
1 'polypeptide(L)'
;MLTVQSINFIRDVLDIFKRDTDIGLMGMVGAKIIPVSRIWWDDHYKVGKVYYSHRGTMELLNFNEIKDLYSDVKGIDGLIMITQSDLPWR
;
A
#
# COMPACT_ATOMS: atom_id res chain seq x y z
N MET A 1 -3.14 2.73 8.00
CA MET A 1 -2.24 2.13 6.98
C MET A 1 -2.30 3.01 5.75
N LEU A 2 -1.20 3.14 5.01
CA LEU A 2 -1.16 3.96 3.80
C LEU A 2 -0.68 3.18 2.57
N THR A 3 -1.02 3.67 1.38
CA THR A 3 -0.40 3.28 0.10
C THR A 3 0.43 4.42 -0.49
N VAL A 4 1.68 4.17 -0.93
CA VAL A 4 2.61 5.20 -1.46
C VAL A 4 2.81 5.06 -2.97
N GLN A 5 2.89 6.19 -3.69
CA GLN A 5 3.36 6.25 -5.09
C GLN A 5 4.54 7.23 -5.20
N SER A 6 5.77 6.73 -5.41
CA SER A 6 6.98 7.55 -5.36
C SER A 6 8.07 7.07 -6.33
N ILE A 7 8.79 8.03 -6.93
CA ILE A 7 10.02 7.78 -7.70
C ILE A 7 11.26 7.66 -6.81
N ASN A 8 11.26 8.33 -5.65
CA ASN A 8 12.32 8.30 -4.64
C ASN A 8 11.89 7.45 -3.43
N PHE A 9 11.43 6.22 -3.72
CA PHE A 9 10.65 5.38 -2.80
C PHE A 9 11.13 5.37 -1.35
N ILE A 10 12.40 5.03 -1.11
CA ILE A 10 12.95 4.94 0.25
C ILE A 10 12.94 6.29 0.96
N ARG A 11 13.31 7.37 0.25
CA ARG A 11 13.35 8.71 0.84
C ARG A 11 11.96 9.18 1.22
N ASP A 12 10.98 9.03 0.32
CA ASP A 12 9.62 9.50 0.58
C ASP A 12 8.97 8.71 1.71
N VAL A 13 9.24 7.40 1.80
CA VAL A 13 8.82 6.57 2.94
C VAL A 13 9.38 7.09 4.26
N LEU A 14 10.69 7.38 4.30
CA LEU A 14 11.33 7.93 5.51
C LEU A 14 10.78 9.32 5.85
N ASP A 15 10.55 10.18 4.86
CA ASP A 15 10.04 11.53 5.07
C ASP A 15 8.59 11.50 5.56
N ILE A 16 7.76 10.56 5.09
CA ILE A 16 6.40 10.33 5.60
C ILE A 16 6.44 9.95 7.09
N PHE A 17 7.21 8.93 7.47
CA PHE A 17 7.28 8.49 8.88
C PHE A 17 7.88 9.54 9.82
N LYS A 18 8.78 10.40 9.33
CA LYS A 18 9.32 11.53 10.11
C LYS A 18 8.31 12.64 10.30
N ARG A 19 7.47 12.88 9.28
CA ARG A 19 6.49 13.97 9.29
C ARG A 19 5.25 13.62 10.12
N ASP A 20 4.85 12.36 10.12
CA ASP A 20 3.68 11.90 10.84
C ASP A 20 3.96 10.54 11.52
N THR A 21 4.05 10.61 12.84
CA THR A 21 4.37 9.48 13.70
C THR A 21 3.19 8.56 13.98
N ASP A 22 1.97 8.93 13.58
CA ASP A 22 0.78 8.10 13.76
C ASP A 22 0.66 7.05 12.64
N ILE A 23 1.41 7.22 11.56
CA ILE A 23 1.51 6.26 10.46
C ILE A 23 2.44 5.11 10.88
N GLY A 24 1.86 4.00 11.34
CA GLY A 24 2.65 2.82 11.72
C GLY A 24 3.01 1.85 10.58
N LEU A 25 2.24 1.85 9.48
CA LEU A 25 2.34 0.83 8.41
C LEU A 25 1.97 1.40 7.04
N MET A 26 2.81 1.12 6.04
CA MET A 26 2.63 1.50 4.63
C MET A 26 2.77 0.29 3.69
N GLY A 27 2.17 0.39 2.50
CA GLY A 27 2.28 -0.56 1.40
C GLY A 27 2.14 0.12 0.03
N MET A 28 1.98 -0.67 -1.03
CA MET A 28 1.86 -0.16 -2.41
C MET A 28 0.41 -0.12 -2.91
N VAL A 29 -0.41 -1.08 -2.46
CA VAL A 29 -1.81 -1.23 -2.83
C VAL A 29 -2.60 -1.54 -1.56
N GLY A 30 -3.84 -1.05 -1.49
CA GLY A 30 -4.68 -1.25 -0.32
C GLY A 30 -6.16 -0.99 -0.55
N ALA A 31 -6.96 -1.58 0.32
CA ALA A 31 -8.41 -1.45 0.35
C ALA A 31 -8.84 -0.31 1.28
N LYS A 32 -9.75 0.54 0.81
CA LYS A 32 -10.40 1.62 1.57
C LYS A 32 -11.41 1.13 2.60
N ILE A 33 -11.93 -0.08 2.40
CA ILE A 33 -12.80 -0.77 3.36
C ILE A 33 -12.26 -2.17 3.68
N ILE A 34 -12.84 -2.83 4.69
CA ILE A 34 -12.65 -4.27 4.91
C ILE A 34 -13.88 -4.97 4.31
N PRO A 35 -13.76 -5.65 3.15
CA PRO A 35 -14.89 -6.34 2.54
C PRO A 35 -15.41 -7.47 3.43
N VAL A 36 -16.70 -7.81 3.29
CA VAL A 36 -17.32 -8.94 4.02
C VAL A 36 -16.61 -10.25 3.71
N SER A 37 -16.12 -10.42 2.47
CA SER A 37 -15.31 -11.56 2.04
C SER A 37 -13.94 -11.65 2.72
N ARG A 38 -13.48 -10.57 3.37
CA ARG A 38 -12.13 -10.40 3.94
C ARG A 38 -10.99 -10.45 2.93
N ILE A 39 -11.34 -10.46 1.65
CA ILE A 39 -10.40 -10.44 0.54
C ILE A 39 -10.24 -8.98 0.15
N TRP A 40 -9.05 -8.41 0.38
CA TRP A 40 -8.84 -6.96 0.20
C TRP A 40 -9.14 -6.51 -1.24
N TRP A 41 -8.85 -7.34 -2.25
CA TRP A 41 -9.05 -6.99 -3.65
C TRP A 41 -10.53 -6.98 -4.09
N ASP A 42 -11.45 -7.45 -3.25
CA ASP A 42 -12.89 -7.32 -3.49
C ASP A 42 -13.41 -5.90 -3.22
N ASP A 43 -12.59 -5.02 -2.61
CA ASP A 43 -12.94 -3.61 -2.47
C ASP A 43 -12.94 -2.88 -3.83
N HIS A 44 -14.07 -2.26 -4.19
CA HIS A 44 -14.19 -1.43 -5.39
C HIS A 44 -13.43 -0.10 -5.29
N TYR A 45 -13.13 0.35 -4.08
CA TYR A 45 -12.42 1.61 -3.81
C TYR A 45 -10.91 1.41 -3.56
N LYS A 46 -10.38 0.19 -3.74
CA LYS A 46 -8.94 -0.08 -3.60
C LYS A 46 -8.08 0.88 -4.45
N VAL A 47 -6.92 1.26 -3.92
CA VAL A 47 -6.03 2.28 -4.48
C VAL A 47 -4.62 1.74 -4.63
N GLY A 48 -3.83 2.39 -5.49
CA GLY A 48 -2.42 2.09 -5.69
C GLY A 48 -2.14 1.32 -6.97
N LYS A 49 -0.87 1.00 -7.19
CA LYS A 49 -0.39 0.35 -8.41
C LYS A 49 0.68 -0.67 -8.06
N VAL A 50 0.65 -1.80 -8.76
CA VAL A 50 1.65 -2.86 -8.57
C VAL A 50 1.87 -3.62 -9.86
N TYR A 51 3.11 -3.98 -10.12
CA TYR A 51 3.43 -4.93 -11.17
C TYR A 51 3.29 -6.34 -10.64
N TYR A 52 2.59 -7.19 -11.38
CA TYR A 52 2.28 -8.56 -11.01
C TYR A 52 2.57 -9.50 -12.17
N SER A 53 2.93 -10.75 -11.86
CA SER A 53 3.11 -11.81 -12.85
C SER A 53 2.41 -13.07 -12.39
N HIS A 54 1.38 -13.49 -13.13
CA HIS A 54 0.69 -14.76 -12.87
C HIS A 54 1.14 -15.89 -13.79
N ARG A 55 1.57 -15.56 -15.01
CA ARG A 55 1.82 -16.51 -16.11
C ARG A 55 3.14 -16.27 -16.82
N GLY A 56 4.11 -15.66 -16.13
CA GLY A 56 5.39 -15.29 -16.73
C GLY A 56 5.36 -13.98 -17.54
N THR A 57 4.19 -13.36 -17.67
CA THR A 57 4.02 -12.02 -18.23
C THR A 57 3.83 -11.01 -17.11
N MET A 58 4.58 -9.91 -17.18
CA MET A 58 4.42 -8.78 -16.27
C MET A 58 3.22 -7.95 -16.70
N GLU A 59 2.31 -7.69 -15.78
CA GLU A 59 1.13 -6.85 -15.96
C GLU A 59 1.11 -5.76 -14.90
N LEU A 60 0.73 -4.54 -15.31
CA LEU A 60 0.51 -3.43 -14.39
C LEU A 60 -0.94 -3.50 -13.89
N LEU A 61 -1.12 -3.82 -12.61
CA LEU A 61 -2.38 -3.61 -11.93
C LEU A 61 -2.44 -2.15 -11.47
N ASN A 62 -3.33 -1.39 -12.10
CA ASN A 62 -3.55 0.03 -11.83
C ASN A 62 -4.96 0.22 -11.27
N PHE A 63 -5.06 0.46 -9.96
CA PHE A 63 -6.34 0.66 -9.28
C PHE A 63 -6.71 2.15 -9.24
N ASN A 64 -7.60 2.55 -8.32
CA ASN A 64 -8.01 3.94 -8.21
C ASN A 64 -6.82 4.86 -7.91
N GLU A 65 -6.83 6.04 -8.53
CA GLU A 65 -5.75 7.01 -8.43
C GLU A 65 -5.65 7.62 -7.03
N ILE A 66 -4.42 7.79 -6.56
CA ILE A 66 -4.11 8.55 -5.36
C ILE A 66 -3.67 9.93 -5.83
N LYS A 67 -4.42 10.97 -5.44
CA LYS A 67 -4.13 12.35 -5.84
C LYS A 67 -2.94 12.96 -5.07
N ASP A 68 -2.73 12.50 -3.84
CA ASP A 68 -1.65 12.93 -2.97
C ASP A 68 -0.48 11.91 -2.98
N LEU A 69 0.56 12.16 -2.19
CA LEU A 69 1.71 11.25 -2.06
C LEU A 69 1.30 9.85 -1.55
N TYR A 70 0.28 9.81 -0.72
CA TYR A 70 -0.24 8.59 -0.14
C TYR A 70 -1.74 8.65 0.11
N SER A 71 -2.35 7.52 0.48
CA SER A 71 -3.77 7.44 0.84
C SER A 71 -4.02 6.52 2.00
N ASP A 72 -4.92 6.91 2.92
CA ASP A 72 -5.40 6.06 4.00
C ASP A 72 -6.16 4.84 3.49
N VAL A 73 -5.84 3.68 4.05
CA VAL A 73 -6.46 2.39 3.74
C VAL A 73 -6.69 1.57 5.01
N LYS A 74 -7.65 0.65 4.94
CA LYS A 74 -8.02 -0.28 6.02
C LYS A 74 -7.30 -1.62 5.93
N GLY A 75 -6.67 -1.92 4.80
CA GLY A 75 -5.81 -3.09 4.60
C GLY A 75 -4.85 -2.85 3.45
N ILE A 76 -3.66 -3.43 3.51
CA ILE A 76 -2.66 -3.37 2.44
C ILE A 76 -2.40 -4.77 1.87
N ASP A 77 -1.96 -4.79 0.62
CA ASP A 77 -1.42 -5.99 -0.01
C ASP A 77 -0.09 -6.43 0.63
N GLY A 78 0.16 -7.74 0.65
CA GLY A 78 1.30 -8.35 1.33
C GLY A 78 2.62 -8.30 0.55
N LEU A 79 2.63 -7.79 -0.70
CA LEU A 79 3.85 -7.75 -1.51
C LEU A 79 4.97 -6.93 -0.84
N ILE A 80 4.62 -5.74 -0.33
CA ILE A 80 5.52 -4.86 0.42
C ILE A 80 4.74 -4.29 1.60
N MET A 81 5.23 -4.55 2.80
CA MET A 81 4.76 -3.98 4.05
C MET A 81 5.92 -3.29 4.73
N ILE A 82 5.77 -2.01 5.05
CA ILE A 82 6.83 -1.19 5.64
C ILE A 82 6.31 -0.61 6.94
N THR A 83 7.01 -0.91 8.03
CA THR A 83 6.65 -0.46 9.37
C THR A 83 7.55 0.69 9.81
N GLN A 84 7.00 1.60 10.62
CA GLN A 84 7.76 2.71 11.21
C GLN A 84 8.78 2.24 12.24
N SER A 85 8.57 1.06 12.81
CA SER A 85 9.42 0.46 13.85
C SER A 85 9.64 -1.01 13.53
N ASP A 86 10.70 -1.57 14.11
CA ASP A 86 10.98 -3.00 13.99
C ASP A 86 9.90 -3.81 14.70
N LEU A 87 9.22 -4.68 13.95
CA LEU A 87 8.23 -5.61 14.50
C LEU A 87 8.78 -7.04 14.38
N PRO A 88 8.65 -7.87 15.43
CA PRO A 88 9.01 -9.27 15.32
C PRO A 88 8.07 -9.96 14.33
N TRP A 89 8.64 -10.50 13.26
CA TRP A 89 7.89 -11.35 12.34
C TRP A 89 7.82 -12.77 12.92
N ARG A 90 6.66 -13.42 12.79
CA ARG A 90 6.43 -14.78 13.31
C ARG A 90 6.82 -15.84 12.28
#